data_AF-A0A4R2BIL6-F1
#
_entry.id   AF-A0A4R2BIL6-F1
#
_cell.length_a   1.000
_cell.length_b   1.000
_cell.length_c   1.000
_cell.angle_alpha   90.00
_cell.angle_beta   90.00
_cell.angle_gamma   90.00
#
_symmetry.space_group_name_H-M   'P 1'
#
loop_
_entity.id
_entity.type
_entity.pdbx_description
1 polymer ?
#
loop_
_entity_poly.entity_id
_entity_poly.type
_entity_poly.pdbx_seq_one_letter_code
_entity_poly.pdbx_strand_id
1 'polypeptide(L)' 'MLVMKSYFLSEKDRLKMEATVFDTIEGLSHDDILSLDDRELMELLNTARGKLIV' A
#
# COMPACT_ATOMS: atom_id res chain seq x y z
N MET A 1 18.34 18.41 1.88
CA MET A 1 18.52 16.94 1.80
C MET A 1 17.14 16.34 1.62
N LEU A 2 16.74 16.06 0.36
CA LEU A 2 15.49 15.39 0.07
C LEU A 2 15.66 13.93 0.51
N VAL A 3 15.05 13.55 1.63
CA VAL A 3 14.99 12.16 2.05
C VAL A 3 14.02 11.48 1.10
N MET A 4 14.54 11.00 -0.03
CA MET A 4 13.81 10.09 -0.90
C MET A 4 13.66 8.80 -0.08
N LYS A 5 12.53 8.68 0.62
CA LYS A 5 12.18 7.44 1.33
C LYS A 5 11.92 6.40 0.25
N SER A 6 12.95 5.66 -0.12
CA SER A 6 12.79 4.45 -0.90
C SER A 6 12.07 3.45 -0.01
N TYR A 7 10.77 3.32 -0.22
CA TYR A 7 9.96 2.28 0.40
C TYR A 7 10.30 0.98 -0.30
N PHE A 8 11.38 0.33 0.11
CA PHE A 8 11.65 -1.05 -0.24
C PHE A 8 11.02 -1.91 0.84
N LEU A 9 9.78 -2.35 0.62
CA LEU A 9 9.17 -3.35 1.48
C LEU A 9 9.86 -4.70 1.19
N SER A 10 10.08 -5.48 2.23
CA SER A 10 10.42 -6.89 2.03
C SER A 10 9.22 -7.58 1.38
N GLU A 11 9.42 -8.60 0.53
CA GLU A 11 8.31 -9.33 -0.15
C GLU A 11 7.23 -9.78 0.84
N LYS A 12 7.64 -10.24 2.03
CA LYS A 12 6.73 -10.64 3.11
C LYS A 12 5.86 -9.49 3.63
N ASP A 13 6.41 -8.29 3.71
CA ASP A 13 5.67 -7.11 4.16
C ASP A 13 4.77 -6.58 3.04
N ARG A 14 5.23 -6.66 1.78
CA ARG A 14 4.43 -6.33 0.61
C ARG A 14 3.18 -7.21 0.52
N LEU A 15 3.34 -8.54 0.59
CA LEU A 15 2.22 -9.50 0.61
C LEU A 15 1.22 -9.23 1.73
N LYS A 16 1.70 -8.88 2.93
CA LYS A 16 0.83 -8.51 4.05
C LYS A 16 0.06 -7.21 3.78
N MET A 17 0.72 -6.21 3.19
CA MET A 17 0.08 -4.96 2.82
C MET A 17 -0.95 -5.16 1.72
N GLU A 18 -0.62 -5.91 0.66
CA GLU A 18 -1.52 -6.27 -0.43
C GLU A 18 -2.79 -6.95 0.10
N ALA A 19 -2.64 -7.95 0.97
CA ALA A 19 -3.76 -8.62 1.62
C ALA A 19 -4.60 -7.67 2.48
N THR A 20 -3.95 -6.74 3.21
CA THR A 20 -4.65 -5.75 4.03
C THR A 20 -5.43 -4.76 3.15
N VAL A 21 -4.83 -4.26 2.07
CA VAL A 21 -5.48 -3.33 1.13
C VAL A 21 -6.66 -4.02 0.44
N PHE A 22 -6.49 -5.28 0.02
CA PHE A 22 -7.56 -6.07 -0.59
C PHE A 22 -8.75 -6.27 0.36
N ASP A 23 -8.47 -6.54 1.64
CA ASP A 23 -9.52 -6.72 2.65
C ASP A 23 -10.20 -5.40 3.06
N THR A 24 -9.46 -4.28 3.01
CA THR A 24 -9.97 -2.98 3.46
C THR A 24 -10.67 -2.18 2.35
N ILE A 25 -10.23 -2.33 1.09
CA ILE A 25 -10.81 -1.61 -0.06
C ILE A 25 -11.64 -2.58 -0.89
N GLU A 26 -12.93 -2.66 -0.60
CA GLU A 26 -13.88 -3.37 -1.45
C GLU A 26 -13.93 -2.72 -2.84
N GLY A 27 -13.60 -3.50 -3.88
CA GLY A 27 -13.69 -3.08 -5.28
C GLY A 27 -12.36 -3.00 -6.02
N LEU A 28 -11.21 -3.19 -5.36
CA LEU A 28 -9.94 -3.44 -6.05
C LEU A 28 -9.76 -4.92 -6.35
N SER A 29 -9.38 -5.25 -7.59
CA SER A 29 -8.99 -6.61 -7.93
C SER A 29 -7.59 -6.92 -7.40
N HIS A 30 -7.28 -8.20 -7.24
CA HIS A 30 -5.95 -8.64 -6.82
C HIS A 30 -4.88 -8.26 -7.84
N ASP A 31 -5.21 -8.30 -9.13
CA ASP A 31 -4.31 -7.87 -10.22
C ASP A 31 -4.01 -6.37 -10.15
N ASP A 32 -5.00 -5.55 -9.80
CA ASP A 32 -4.81 -4.11 -9.61
C ASP A 32 -3.83 -3.87 -8.46
N ILE A 33 -3.99 -4.57 -7.34
CA ILE A 33 -3.12 -4.46 -6.17
C ILE A 33 -1.68 -4.92 -6.46
N LEU A 34 -1.51 -6.00 -7.22
CA LEU A 34 -0.20 -6.51 -7.62
C LEU A 34 0.52 -5.57 -8.61
N SER A 35 -0.23 -4.72 -9.31
CA SER A 35 0.32 -3.71 -10.21
C SER A 35 0.78 -2.43 -9.49
N LEU A 36 0.46 -2.28 -8.20
CA LEU A 36 0.81 -1.11 -7.40
C LEU A 36 2.24 -1.17 -6.89
N ASP A 37 2.88 -0.01 -6.87
CA ASP A 37 4.18 0.14 -6.22
C ASP A 37 4.06 0.15 -4.69
N ASP A 38 5.15 -0.16 -3.99
CA ASP A 38 5.23 -0.16 -2.51
C ASP A 38 4.73 1.16 -1.89
N ARG A 39 4.93 2.28 -2.60
CA ARG A 39 4.43 3.60 -2.18
C ARG A 39 2.91 3.70 -2.29
N GLU A 40 2.34 3.27 -3.40
CA GLU A 40 0.90 3.34 -3.66
C GLU A 40 0.14 2.41 -2.71
N LEU A 41 0.67 1.20 -2.49
CA LEU A 41 0.20 0.28 -1.45
C LEU A 41 0.13 0.97 -0.08
N MET A 42 1.18 1.73 0.28
CA MET A 42 1.22 2.44 1.54
C MET A 42 0.23 3.62 1.60
N GLU A 43 0.06 4.35 0.50
CA GLU A 43 -0.92 5.44 0.39
C GLU A 43 -2.35 4.91 0.51
N LEU A 44 -2.67 3.81 -0.17
CA LEU A 44 -3.95 3.12 -0.04
C LEU A 44 -4.17 2.61 1.38
N LEU A 45 -3.17 2.00 1.99
CA LEU A 45 -3.26 1.50 3.35
C LEU A 45 -3.42 2.64 4.37
N ASN A 46 -2.78 3.79 4.16
CA ASN A 46 -3.00 4.99 4.99
C ASN A 46 -4.41 5.57 4.79
N THR A 47 -4.89 5.60 3.55
CA THR A 47 -6.26 6.04 3.20
C THR A 47 -7.29 5.14 3.85
N ALA A 48 -7.13 3.83 3.71
CA ALA A 48 -8.00 2.80 4.26
C ALA A 48 -7.99 2.79 5.80
N ARG A 49 -6.84 3.10 6.43
CA ARG A 49 -6.73 3.28 7.88
C ARG A 49 -7.25 4.64 8.38
N GLY A 50 -7.78 5.49 7.51
CA GLY A 50 -8.27 6.82 7.87
C GLY A 50 -7.18 7.76 8.40
N LYS A 51 -5.89 7.44 8.17
CA LYS A 51 -4.79 8.39 8.40
C LYS A 51 -4.79 9.37 7.22
N LEU A 52 -5.73 10.29 7.25
CA LEU A 52 -5.69 11.52 6.49
C LEU A 52 -4.43 12.28 6.96
N ILE A 53 -3.31 12.10 6.26
CA ILE A 53 -2.17 13.02 6.41
C ILE A 53 -2.58 14.26 5.62
N VAL A 54 -3.23 15.19 6.32
CA VAL A 54 -3.34 16.60 5.91
C VAL A 54 -1.98 17.25 6.11
#